data_AF-A0A139X8S0-F1
#
_entry.id   AF-A0A139X8S0-F1
#
_cell.length_a   1.000
_cell.length_b   1.000
_cell.length_c   1.000
_cell.angle_alpha   90.00
_cell.angle_beta   90.00
_cell.angle_gamma   90.00
#
_symmetry.space_group_name_H-M   'P 1'
#
loop_
_entity.id
_entity.type
_entity.pdbx_description
1 polymer ?
#
loop_
_entity_poly.entity_id
_entity_poly.type
_entity_poly.pdbx_seq_one_letter_code
_entity_poly.pdbx_strand_id
1 'polypeptide(L)'
;MKIAPIADVKAQLSAYVEQAQSGPIVITRNGKAVAVLIAPTDDEDLENLLLSRSPRFQKILNQSRQSIQSGKGLSADALWEVVEQNTEEPGT
;
A
#
# COMPACT_ATOMS: atom_id res chain seq x y z
N MET A 1 -8.07 11.48 -14.19
CA MET A 1 -6.79 10.83 -14.54
C MET A 1 -6.13 11.62 -15.67
N LYS A 2 -4.93 12.16 -15.44
CA LYS A 2 -4.16 12.94 -16.43
C LYS A 2 -3.00 12.09 -16.98
N ILE A 3 -2.52 12.40 -18.19
CA ILE A 3 -1.33 11.77 -18.78
C ILE A 3 -0.35 12.88 -19.14
N ALA A 4 0.92 12.73 -18.77
CA ALA A 4 1.95 13.74 -19.03
C ALA A 4 3.28 13.10 -19.46
N PRO A 5 4.04 13.72 -20.38
CA PRO A 5 5.42 13.33 -20.68
C PRO A 5 6.34 13.54 -19.48
N ILE A 6 7.33 12.65 -19.31
CA ILE A 6 8.34 12.75 -18.24
C ILE A 6 9.16 14.05 -18.33
N ALA A 7 9.31 14.64 -19.52
CA ALA A 7 10.00 15.92 -19.68
C ALA A 7 9.22 17.05 -18.98
N ASP A 8 7.91 17.14 -19.21
CA ASP A 8 7.03 18.17 -18.65
C ASP A 8 6.93 18.03 -17.14
N VAL A 9 6.79 16.79 -16.64
CA VAL A 9 6.74 16.53 -15.18
C VAL A 9 8.04 16.94 -14.50
N LYS A 10 9.21 16.70 -15.11
CA LYS A 10 10.49 17.17 -14.56
C LYS A 10 10.58 18.68 -14.51
N ALA A 11 10.09 19.37 -15.54
CA ALA A 11 10.17 20.83 -15.62
C ALA A 11 9.22 21.54 -14.63
N GLN A 12 8.11 20.89 -14.23
CA GLN A 12 7.05 21.51 -13.45
C GLN A 12 6.56 20.60 -12.30
N LEU A 13 7.47 19.89 -11.63
CA LEU A 13 7.09 18.83 -10.67
C LEU A 13 6.13 19.33 -9.59
N SER A 14 6.36 20.51 -9.01
CA SER A 14 5.49 21.07 -7.97
C SER A 14 4.04 21.25 -8.44
N ALA A 15 3.83 21.79 -9.66
CA ALA A 15 2.49 21.94 -10.23
C ALA A 15 1.81 20.59 -10.49
N TYR A 16 2.59 19.57 -10.85
CA TYR A 16 2.07 18.21 -11.01
C TYR A 16 1.73 17.53 -9.68
N VAL A 17 2.47 17.83 -8.60
CA VAL A 17 2.12 17.36 -7.24
C VAL A 17 0.80 17.97 -6.79
N GLU A 18 0.58 19.27 -6.99
CA GLU A 18 -0.71 19.92 -6.71
C GLU A 18 -1.84 19.31 -7.54
N GLN A 19 -1.64 19.12 -8.84
CA GLN A 19 -2.63 18.50 -9.71
C GLN A 19 -2.95 17.05 -9.31
N ALA A 20 -1.97 16.31 -8.77
CA ALA A 20 -2.17 14.93 -8.35
C ALA A 20 -3.14 14.79 -7.18
N GLN A 21 -3.37 15.87 -6.41
CA GLN A 21 -4.41 15.91 -5.36
C GLN A 21 -5.82 15.73 -5.95
N SER A 22 -6.03 16.10 -7.21
CA SER A 22 -7.32 15.89 -7.92
C SER A 22 -7.42 14.53 -8.61
N GLY A 23 -6.39 13.69 -8.50
CA GLY A 23 -6.37 12.33 -9.04
C GLY A 23 -5.05 11.95 -9.72
N PRO A 24 -4.89 10.65 -10.06
CA PRO A 24 -3.62 10.11 -10.52
C PRO A 24 -3.17 10.68 -11.87
N ILE A 25 -1.85 10.82 -12.00
CA ILE A 25 -1.19 11.30 -13.21
C ILE A 25 -0.27 10.21 -13.74
N VAL A 26 -0.56 9.72 -14.95
CA VAL A 26 0.29 8.75 -15.65
C VAL A 26 1.43 9.48 -16.33
N ILE A 27 2.66 9.11 -15.99
CA ILE A 27 3.88 9.66 -16.57
C ILE A 27 4.34 8.76 -17.70
N THR A 28 4.60 9.35 -18.88
CA THR A 28 5.02 8.62 -20.08
C THR A 28 6.44 8.96 -20.51
N ARG A 29 7.11 8.01 -21.16
CA ARG A 29 8.38 8.20 -21.89
C ARG A 29 8.19 7.68 -23.31
N ASN A 30 8.39 8.53 -24.31
CA ASN A 30 8.16 8.20 -25.73
C ASN A 30 6.76 7.59 -25.96
N GLY A 31 5.73 8.18 -25.33
CA GLY A 31 4.34 7.72 -25.44
C GLY A 31 3.97 6.48 -24.62
N LYS A 32 4.93 5.82 -23.96
CA LYS A 32 4.67 4.63 -23.11
C LYS A 32 4.59 5.01 -21.64
N ALA A 33 3.60 4.49 -20.91
CA ALA A 33 3.50 4.68 -19.46
C ALA A 33 4.71 4.06 -18.74
N VAL A 34 5.33 4.83 -17.84
CA VAL A 34 6.54 4.41 -17.09
C VAL A 34 6.42 4.64 -15.59
N ALA A 35 5.55 5.55 -15.14
CA ALA A 35 5.29 5.79 -13.72
C ALA A 35 3.89 6.38 -13.54
N VAL A 36 3.42 6.43 -12.29
CA VAL A 36 2.20 7.14 -11.88
C VAL A 36 2.55 8.00 -10.68
N LEU A 37 2.14 9.27 -10.71
CA LEU A 37 2.16 10.17 -9.56
C LEU A 37 0.79 10.13 -8.88
N ILE A 38 0.78 9.81 -7.59
CA ILE A 38 -0.40 9.74 -6.73
C ILE A 38 -0.07 10.57 -5.49
N ALA A 39 -0.94 11.53 -5.17
CA ALA A 39 -0.87 12.23 -3.89
C ALA A 39 -1.70 11.43 -2.88
N PRO A 40 -1.15 11.06 -1.71
CA PRO A 40 -1.93 10.41 -0.67
C PRO A 40 -2.98 11.36 -0.11
N THR A 41 -4.13 10.85 0.31
CA THR A 41 -5.17 11.67 0.97
C THR A 41 -4.85 11.99 2.43
N ASP A 42 -4.13 11.09 3.09
CA ASP A 42 -3.72 11.15 4.49
C ASP A 42 -2.54 10.19 4.76
N ASP A 43 -2.10 10.11 6.01
CA ASP A 43 -0.98 9.27 6.42
C ASP A 43 -1.28 7.76 6.27
N GLU A 44 -2.55 7.36 6.45
CA GLU A 44 -2.98 5.97 6.32
C GLU A 44 -2.95 5.53 4.84
N ASP A 45 -3.43 6.37 3.93
CA ASP A 45 -3.34 6.15 2.49
C ASP A 45 -1.88 6.11 2.01
N LEU A 46 -1.01 6.97 2.55
CA LEU A 46 0.42 6.91 2.27
C LEU A 46 1.02 5.56 2.69
N GLU A 47 0.72 5.09 3.90
CA GLU A 47 1.18 3.77 4.36
C GLU A 47 0.67 2.66 3.44
N ASN A 48 -0.60 2.68 3.08
CA ASN A 48 -1.21 1.72 2.16
C ASN A 48 -0.53 1.71 0.79
N LEU A 49 -0.23 2.88 0.21
CA LEU A 49 0.49 3.01 -1.06
C LEU A 49 1.89 2.38 -0.98
N LEU A 50 2.61 2.59 0.12
CA LEU A 50 3.95 2.02 0.33
C LEU A 50 3.89 0.50 0.55
N LEU A 51 2.97 0.02 1.38
CA LEU A 51 2.82 -1.41 1.69
C LEU A 51 2.33 -2.21 0.49
N SER A 52 1.43 -1.67 -0.32
CA SER A 52 0.89 -2.35 -1.51
C SER A 52 1.99 -2.77 -2.50
N ARG A 53 3.08 -2.01 -2.59
CA ARG A 53 4.21 -2.27 -3.49
C ARG A 53 5.42 -2.90 -2.80
N SER A 54 5.39 -3.13 -1.49
CA SER A 54 6.51 -3.69 -0.73
C SER A 54 6.65 -5.21 -0.97
N PRO A 55 7.74 -5.69 -1.61
CA PRO A 55 7.91 -7.13 -1.87
C PRO A 55 7.99 -7.96 -0.58
N ARG A 56 8.60 -7.40 0.46
CA ARG A 56 8.71 -8.06 1.77
C ARG A 56 7.33 -8.23 2.41
N PHE A 57 6.52 -7.18 2.42
CA PHE A 57 5.18 -7.23 3.00
C PHE A 57 4.28 -8.21 2.23
N GLN A 58 4.34 -8.18 0.90
CA GLN A 58 3.61 -9.13 0.06
C GLN A 58 4.03 -10.58 0.30
N LYS A 59 5.32 -10.84 0.54
CA LYS A 59 5.79 -12.19 0.91
C LYS A 59 5.18 -12.68 2.23
N ILE A 60 5.12 -11.82 3.24
CA ILE A 60 4.50 -12.14 4.54
C ILE A 60 3.01 -12.44 4.36
N LEU A 61 2.27 -11.58 3.65
CA LEU A 61 0.85 -11.78 3.39
C LEU A 61 0.59 -13.09 2.63
N ASN A 62 1.41 -13.40 1.62
CA ASN A 62 1.27 -14.64 0.85
C ASN A 62 1.54 -15.89 1.70
N GLN A 63 2.55 -15.85 2.57
CA GLN A 63 2.81 -16.94 3.52
C GLN A 63 1.65 -17.13 4.50
N SER A 64 1.10 -16.04 5.05
CA SER A 64 -0.06 -16.09 5.94
C SER A 64 -1.30 -16.69 5.24
N ARG A 65 -1.60 -16.23 4.01
CA ARG A 65 -2.70 -16.78 3.19
C ARG A 65 -2.53 -18.27 2.92
N GLN A 66 -1.33 -18.73 2.58
CA GLN A 66 -1.04 -20.16 2.39
C GLN A 66 -1.22 -20.96 3.70
N SER A 67 -0.79 -20.41 4.83
CA SER A 67 -0.97 -21.01 6.15
C SER A 67 -2.46 -21.24 6.44
N ILE A 68 -3.29 -20.20 6.25
CA ILE A 68 -4.74 -20.28 6.44
C ILE A 68 -5.37 -21.32 5.51
N GLN A 69 -5.02 -21.30 4.21
CA GLN A 69 -5.52 -22.28 3.24
C GLN A 69 -5.11 -23.73 3.59
N SER A 70 -3.96 -23.91 4.23
CA SER A 70 -3.50 -25.22 4.72
C SER A 70 -4.11 -25.66 6.06
N GLY A 71 -5.12 -24.92 6.56
CA GLY A 71 -5.82 -25.23 7.82
C GLY A 71 -5.09 -24.76 9.08
N LYS A 72 -4.06 -23.91 8.96
CA LYS A 72 -3.29 -23.37 10.09
C LYS A 72 -3.77 -21.97 10.52
N GLY A 73 -4.97 -21.56 10.09
CA GLY A 73 -5.61 -20.33 10.53
C GLY A 73 -6.45 -20.55 11.78
N LEU A 74 -6.72 -19.48 12.53
CA LEU A 74 -7.69 -19.48 13.62
C LEU A 74 -9.06 -19.01 13.11
N SER A 75 -10.14 -19.51 13.70
CA SER A 75 -11.46 -18.87 13.57
C SER A 75 -11.45 -17.53 14.31
N ALA A 76 -12.43 -16.66 14.01
CA ALA A 76 -12.55 -15.38 14.70
C ALA A 76 -12.72 -15.58 16.22
N ASP A 77 -13.57 -16.53 16.64
CA ASP A 77 -13.79 -16.83 18.05
C ASP A 77 -12.50 -17.33 18.73
N ALA A 78 -11.79 -18.27 18.10
CA ALA A 78 -10.53 -18.80 18.63
C ALA A 78 -9.43 -17.73 18.68
N LEU A 79 -9.43 -16.76 17.75
CA LEU A 79 -8.50 -15.64 17.78
C LEU A 79 -8.74 -14.76 19.01
N TRP A 80 -10.00 -14.41 19.30
CA TRP A 80 -10.32 -13.56 20.44
C TRP A 80 -10.03 -14.25 21.77
N GLU A 81 -10.30 -15.54 21.90
CA GLU A 81 -9.88 -16.33 23.07
C GLU A 81 -8.37 -16.24 23.31
N VAL A 82 -7.56 -16.35 22.24
CA VAL A 82 -6.08 -16.24 22.33
C VAL A 82 -5.63 -14.82 22.68
N VAL A 83 -6.26 -13.78 22.11
CA VAL A 83 -5.91 -12.38 22.41
C VAL A 83 -6.20 -12.07 23.87
N GLU A 84 -7.39 -12.43 24.36
CA GLU A 84 -7.81 -12.19 25.74
C GLU A 84 -6.86 -12.86 26.74
N GLN A 85 -6.50 -14.13 26.51
CA GLN A 85 -5.53 -14.87 27.34
C GLN A 85 -4.14 -14.22 27.38
N ASN A 86 -3.69 -13.59 26.29
CA ASN A 86 -2.39 -12.92 26.24
C ASN A 86 -2.40 -11.49 26.82
N THR A 87 -3.56 -10.84 26.89
CA THR A 87 -3.69 -9.53 27.57
C THR A 87 -3.79 -9.63 29.09
N GLU A 88 -4.07 -10.82 29.63
CA GLU A 88 -4.15 -11.06 31.08
C GLU A 88 -2.83 -11.46 31.76
N GLU A 89 -1.74 -11.66 31.00
CA GLU A 89 -0.39 -11.77 31.57
C GLU A 89 0.29 -10.38 31.61
N PRO A 90 0.30 -9.67 32.75
CA PRO A 90 1.20 -8.53 32.92
C PRO A 90 2.62 -9.09 32.86
N GLY A 91 3.44 -8.50 31.99
CA GLY A 91 4.82 -8.91 31.76
C GLY A 91 5.58 -9.20 33.05
N THR A 92 6.07 -10.42 33.17
CA THR A 92 7.23 -10.77 34.01
C THR A 92 8.52 -10.28 33.36
#